data_AF-A0AA35SNR9-F1
#
_entry.id   AF-A0AA35SNR9-F1
#
_cell.length_a   1.000
_cell.length_b   1.000
_cell.length_c   1.000
_cell.angle_alpha   90.00
_cell.angle_beta   90.00
_cell.angle_gamma   90.00
#
_symmetry.space_group_name_H-M   'P 1'
#
loop_
_entity.id
_entity.type
_entity.pdbx_description
1 polymer ?
#
loop_
_entity_poly.entity_id
_entity_poly.type
_entity_poly.pdbx_seq_one_letter_code
_entity_poly.pdbx_strand_id
1 'polypeptide(L)'
;MPRMLEEILSTRIMVKGSMKKHAADKALNRMLDARQMGLKLIANVTYGYTAASFSGRMPCVEVADSIVGKARETLERAIKLISATREWRARVVYGATDSVFVLLKGASKEEAFRIGREICDRVTADNPKPIKLKFEKVYYPCILQTKNRYCGYMYETPDQTEPVYDAKGIETVRRDTCPAVAKVLEKSLSLLFSTFDLSQVKSYVQRQLTKLLDGHVSLQDHILAKEYRGRGKYRPSACVPALELARRGVATDPRAEPRPGERVPYVVVYGHPGQPLIQLVRPPLEVAKDPTLRLNGVYYITKQVLPALDRALSLLGVDVYQWYRDLPRVIRAPLPAIQETGDRKLKGTLGQYFATVHCPICNELTNEGLCSSCRGNPQLVATVLSRQIHDIESAHHSVTMLCHSCTRTPDPSIPHQCVSLDCPVLYRRLHTHHTLQTLPNLTRLLDHTTLSKSP
;
A
#
# COMPACT_ATOMS: atom_id res chain seq x y z
N MET A 1 -4.23 37.70 21.14
CA MET A 1 -4.39 36.65 20.11
C MET A 1 -4.30 37.20 18.68
N PRO A 2 -5.05 38.24 18.26
CA PRO A 2 -5.04 38.69 16.85
C PRO A 2 -3.67 39.14 16.31
N ARG A 3 -2.94 40.01 17.03
CA ARG A 3 -1.60 40.48 16.64
C ARG A 3 -0.61 39.34 16.41
N MET A 4 -0.56 38.39 17.35
CA MET A 4 0.29 37.19 17.25
C MET A 4 -0.06 36.34 16.02
N LEU A 5 -1.36 36.13 15.76
CA LEU A 5 -1.80 35.37 14.58
C LEU A 5 -1.43 36.09 13.28
N GLU A 6 -1.53 37.42 13.24
CA GLU A 6 -1.13 38.23 12.09
C GLU A 6 0.38 38.09 11.78
N GLU A 7 1.25 38.13 12.80
CA GLU A 7 2.69 37.90 12.66
C GLU A 7 3.01 36.47 12.17
N ILE A 8 2.34 35.46 12.72
CA ILE A 8 2.53 34.06 12.32
C ILE A 8 2.07 33.86 10.86
N LEU A 9 0.93 34.43 10.49
CA LEU A 9 0.36 34.31 9.14
C LEU A 9 1.22 35.06 8.11
N SER A 10 1.67 36.28 8.41
CA SER A 10 2.54 37.06 7.52
C SER A 10 3.88 36.35 7.30
N THR A 11 4.49 35.82 8.37
CA THR A 11 5.70 34.99 8.29
C THR A 11 5.46 33.75 7.44
N ARG A 12 4.33 33.07 7.61
CA ARG A 12 3.99 31.89 6.80
C ARG A 12 3.83 32.23 5.32
N ILE A 13 3.21 33.36 5.01
CA ILE A 13 3.06 33.85 3.63
C ILE A 13 4.43 34.15 3.02
N MET A 14 5.32 34.80 3.77
CA MET A 14 6.71 35.06 3.36
C MET A 14 7.44 33.75 3.04
N VAL A 15 7.39 32.75 3.93
CA VAL A 15 8.03 31.43 3.72
C VAL A 15 7.49 30.76 2.45
N LYS A 16 6.17 30.77 2.23
CA LYS A 16 5.56 30.23 1.00
C LYS A 16 5.97 31.02 -0.25
N GLY A 17 6.20 32.32 -0.13
CA GLY A 17 6.77 33.15 -1.20
C GLY A 17 8.19 32.71 -1.56
N SER A 18 9.04 32.45 -0.55
CA SER A 18 10.40 31.93 -0.77
C SER A 18 10.42 30.54 -1.39
N MET A 19 9.49 29.65 -1.02
CA MET A 19 9.35 28.34 -1.67
C MET A 19 9.12 28.46 -3.18
N LYS A 20 8.27 29.40 -3.61
CA LYS A 20 8.02 29.63 -5.04
C LYS A 20 9.25 30.17 -5.77
N LYS A 21 10.03 31.05 -5.13
CA LYS A 21 11.26 31.62 -5.72
C LYS A 21 12.35 30.56 -5.91
N HIS A 22 12.46 29.61 -4.98
CA HIS A 22 13.49 28.57 -4.98
C HIS A 22 12.94 27.19 -5.38
N ALA A 23 11.96 27.13 -6.29
CA ALA A 23 11.28 25.89 -6.68
C ALA A 23 12.23 24.77 -7.19
N ALA A 24 13.40 25.13 -7.75
CA ALA A 24 14.38 24.17 -8.26
C ALA A 24 15.12 23.39 -7.16
N ASP A 25 15.34 23.98 -5.98
CA ASP A 25 16.08 23.33 -4.90
C ASP A 25 15.16 22.44 -4.05
N LYS A 26 15.21 21.13 -4.30
CA LYS A 26 14.38 20.13 -3.59
C LYS A 26 14.76 19.98 -2.11
N ALA A 27 16.00 20.26 -1.71
CA ALA A 27 16.42 20.14 -0.32
C ALA A 27 15.91 21.34 0.48
N LEU A 28 16.13 22.55 -0.04
CA LEU A 28 15.62 23.77 0.55
C LEU A 28 14.09 23.79 0.62
N ASN A 29 13.40 23.38 -0.46
CA ASN A 29 11.93 23.31 -0.45
C ASN A 29 11.38 22.37 0.62
N ARG A 30 12.03 21.23 0.88
CA ARG A 30 11.63 20.33 1.96
C ARG A 30 11.74 21.00 3.34
N MET A 31 12.81 21.75 3.58
CA MET A 31 12.99 22.50 4.83
C MET A 31 11.96 23.62 4.98
N LEU A 32 11.73 24.39 3.91
CA LEU A 32 10.74 25.48 3.91
C LEU A 32 9.31 24.96 4.07
N ASP A 33 8.99 23.80 3.48
CA ASP A 33 7.68 23.16 3.65
C ASP A 33 7.46 22.71 5.11
N ALA A 34 8.47 22.09 5.72
CA ALA A 34 8.42 21.77 7.15
C ALA A 34 8.20 23.02 8.01
N ARG A 35 8.88 24.13 7.69
CA ARG A 35 8.73 25.41 8.40
C ARG A 35 7.33 26.01 8.24
N GLN A 36 6.78 26.05 7.03
CA GLN A 36 5.41 26.58 6.83
C GLN A 36 4.35 25.69 7.50
N MET A 37 4.57 24.37 7.54
CA MET A 37 3.71 23.44 8.27
C MET A 37 3.78 23.65 9.78
N GLY A 38 4.97 23.92 10.34
CA GLY A 38 5.14 24.29 11.73
C GLY A 38 4.37 25.57 12.09
N LEU A 39 4.53 26.63 11.28
CA LEU A 39 3.78 27.89 11.46
C LEU A 39 2.26 27.67 11.37
N LYS A 40 1.80 26.85 10.42
CA LYS A 40 0.38 26.46 10.31
C LYS A 40 -0.10 25.76 11.58
N LEU A 41 0.69 24.81 12.10
CA LEU A 41 0.35 24.08 13.31
C LEU A 41 0.24 25.00 14.52
N ILE A 42 1.17 25.94 14.70
CA ILE A 42 1.11 26.93 15.79
C ILE A 42 -0.17 27.78 15.70
N ALA A 43 -0.52 28.26 14.51
CA ALA A 43 -1.77 29.00 14.30
C ALA A 43 -3.01 28.15 14.66
N ASN A 44 -3.04 26.89 14.23
CA ASN A 44 -4.15 25.97 14.53
C ASN A 44 -4.24 25.61 16.03
N VAL A 45 -3.10 25.38 16.68
CA VAL A 45 -3.04 25.09 18.13
C VAL A 45 -3.45 26.31 18.95
N THR A 46 -3.19 27.54 18.48
CA THR A 46 -3.66 28.76 19.13
C THR A 46 -5.18 28.77 19.25
N TYR A 47 -5.90 28.40 18.18
CA TYR A 47 -7.35 28.17 18.25
C TYR A 47 -7.68 27.01 19.18
N GLY A 48 -7.05 25.85 19.03
CA GLY A 48 -7.34 24.66 19.86
C GLY A 48 -7.13 24.88 21.36
N TYR A 49 -6.22 25.77 21.74
CA TYR A 49 -5.96 26.15 23.14
C TYR A 49 -7.18 26.80 23.80
N THR A 50 -8.00 27.54 23.04
CA THR A 50 -9.22 28.18 23.57
C THR A 50 -10.25 27.14 24.05
N ALA A 51 -10.29 25.95 23.45
CA ALA A 51 -11.23 24.87 23.83
C ALA A 51 -10.60 23.78 24.72
N ALA A 52 -9.39 23.99 25.25
CA ALA A 52 -8.64 22.94 25.94
C ALA A 52 -9.12 22.68 27.39
N SER A 53 -10.38 22.27 27.57
CA SER A 53 -10.99 22.16 28.91
C SER A 53 -10.44 21.03 29.80
N PHE A 54 -9.83 19.99 29.22
CA PHE A 54 -9.31 18.84 30.00
C PHE A 54 -7.95 19.10 30.64
N SER A 55 -7.04 19.79 29.94
CA SER A 55 -5.65 19.98 30.37
C SER A 55 -5.09 21.38 30.09
N GLY A 56 -5.92 22.30 29.61
CA GLY A 56 -5.53 23.67 29.31
C GLY A 56 -5.48 24.51 30.58
N ARG A 57 -4.61 25.53 30.58
CA ARG A 57 -4.42 26.41 31.74
C ARG A 57 -5.39 27.59 31.76
N MET A 58 -5.95 27.95 30.61
CA MET A 58 -6.87 29.08 30.45
C MET A 58 -7.83 28.85 29.27
N PRO A 59 -8.74 27.86 29.36
CA PRO A 59 -9.75 27.63 28.32
C PRO A 59 -10.83 28.73 28.36
N CYS A 60 -11.32 29.10 27.18
CA CYS A 60 -12.49 29.95 26.97
C CYS A 60 -13.30 29.36 25.81
N VAL A 61 -14.28 28.53 26.17
CA VAL A 61 -15.05 27.71 25.23
C VAL A 61 -15.93 28.59 24.34
N GLU A 62 -16.40 29.73 24.86
CA GLU A 62 -17.25 30.69 24.16
C GLU A 62 -16.54 31.28 22.93
N VAL A 63 -15.23 31.53 23.04
CA VAL A 63 -14.41 31.99 21.91
C VAL A 63 -14.27 30.88 20.87
N ALA A 64 -14.03 29.64 21.30
CA ALA A 64 -13.92 28.50 20.40
C ALA A 64 -15.22 28.26 19.62
N ASP A 65 -16.36 28.27 20.33
CA ASP A 65 -17.69 28.09 19.76
C ASP A 65 -18.04 29.22 18.79
N SER A 66 -17.70 30.47 19.13
CA SER A 66 -17.88 31.61 18.24
C SER A 66 -17.06 31.47 16.95
N ILE A 67 -15.82 30.99 17.03
CA ILE A 67 -14.96 30.74 15.87
C ILE A 67 -15.57 29.65 14.96
N VAL A 68 -16.00 28.52 15.54
CA VAL A 68 -16.59 27.40 14.79
C VAL A 68 -17.92 27.82 14.16
N GLY A 69 -18.77 28.53 14.91
CA GLY A 69 -20.04 29.08 14.43
C GLY A 69 -19.82 30.02 13.24
N LYS A 70 -18.88 30.96 13.34
CA LYS A 70 -18.59 31.90 12.26
C LYS A 70 -17.96 31.21 11.04
N ALA A 71 -17.09 30.21 11.24
CA ALA A 71 -16.53 29.42 10.15
C ALA A 71 -17.62 28.67 9.37
N ARG A 72 -18.57 28.07 10.09
CA ARG A 72 -19.73 27.39 9.49
C ARG A 72 -20.62 28.36 8.72
N GLU A 73 -20.97 29.49 9.31
CA GLU A 73 -21.78 30.53 8.64
C GLU A 73 -21.11 31.02 7.35
N THR A 74 -19.78 31.24 7.40
CA THR A 74 -18.99 31.68 6.24
C THR A 74 -19.04 30.65 5.11
N LEU A 75 -18.88 29.36 5.45
CA LEU A 75 -18.98 28.26 4.48
C LEU A 75 -20.39 28.16 3.88
N GLU A 76 -21.43 28.22 4.72
CA GLU A 76 -22.82 28.14 4.27
C GLU A 76 -23.20 29.34 3.38
N ARG A 77 -22.72 30.55 3.70
CA ARG A 77 -22.86 31.73 2.83
C ARG A 77 -22.20 31.54 1.48
N ALA A 78 -20.96 31.02 1.44
CA ALA A 78 -20.27 30.74 0.19
C ALA A 78 -21.04 29.72 -0.67
N ILE A 79 -21.56 28.64 -0.05
CA ILE A 79 -22.37 27.62 -0.73
C ILE A 79 -23.66 28.23 -1.30
N LYS A 80 -24.36 29.06 -0.52
CA LYS A 80 -25.57 29.75 -0.97
C LYS A 80 -25.28 30.67 -2.16
N LEU A 81 -24.20 31.45 -2.09
CA LEU A 81 -23.78 32.34 -3.17
C LEU A 81 -23.49 31.56 -4.46
N ILE A 82 -22.70 30.48 -4.37
CA ILE A 82 -22.37 29.62 -5.51
C ILE A 82 -23.62 28.99 -6.13
N SER A 83 -24.57 28.55 -5.29
CA SER A 83 -25.78 27.88 -5.76
C SER A 83 -26.83 28.85 -6.31
N ALA A 84 -26.84 30.10 -5.86
CA ALA A 84 -27.78 31.13 -6.31
C ALA A 84 -27.40 31.73 -7.68
N THR A 85 -26.11 31.79 -8.00
CA THR A 85 -25.62 32.35 -9.26
C THR A 85 -25.83 31.38 -10.43
N ARG A 86 -26.88 31.62 -11.23
CA ARG A 86 -27.27 30.73 -12.34
C ARG A 86 -26.25 30.70 -13.49
N GLU A 87 -25.51 31.78 -13.70
CA GLU A 87 -24.54 31.93 -14.79
C GLU A 87 -23.47 30.84 -14.78
N TRP A 88 -23.01 30.43 -13.59
CA TRP A 88 -21.97 29.42 -13.45
C TRP A 88 -22.46 27.99 -13.69
N ARG A 89 -23.78 27.75 -13.73
CA ARG A 89 -24.39 26.40 -13.81
C ARG A 89 -23.75 25.42 -12.82
N ALA A 90 -23.38 25.94 -11.65
CA ALA A 90 -22.58 25.27 -10.64
C ALA A 90 -23.45 24.48 -9.66
N ARG A 91 -22.98 23.28 -9.27
CA ARG A 91 -23.59 22.52 -8.18
C ARG A 91 -22.56 22.15 -7.14
N VAL A 92 -22.76 22.57 -5.89
CA VAL A 92 -21.89 22.13 -4.78
C VAL A 92 -22.15 20.65 -4.50
N VAL A 93 -21.10 19.83 -4.56
CA VAL A 93 -21.17 18.37 -4.35
C VAL A 93 -20.52 17.90 -3.07
N TYR A 94 -19.58 18.69 -2.54
CA TYR A 94 -18.91 18.39 -1.29
C TYR A 94 -18.49 19.68 -0.59
N GLY A 95 -18.57 19.68 0.73
CA GLY A 95 -18.14 20.80 1.57
C GLY A 95 -17.58 20.24 2.87
N ALA A 96 -16.36 20.63 3.22
CA ALA A 96 -15.73 20.18 4.45
C ALA A 96 -14.95 21.32 5.10
N THR A 97 -15.56 21.93 6.11
CA THR A 97 -14.98 22.93 7.04
C THR A 97 -14.43 24.19 6.36
N ASP A 98 -13.41 24.04 5.53
CA ASP A 98 -12.65 25.09 4.85
C ASP A 98 -12.61 24.92 3.32
N SER A 99 -13.23 23.86 2.77
CA SER A 99 -13.21 23.55 1.34
C SER A 99 -14.61 23.30 0.77
N VAL A 100 -14.83 23.72 -0.48
CA VAL A 100 -16.05 23.51 -1.26
C VAL A 100 -15.68 22.92 -2.61
N PHE A 101 -16.36 21.84 -3.01
CA PHE A 101 -16.20 21.21 -4.32
C PHE A 101 -17.42 21.55 -5.15
N VAL A 102 -17.16 22.17 -6.28
CA VAL A 102 -18.18 22.64 -7.21
C VAL A 102 -18.11 21.79 -8.48
N LEU A 103 -19.21 21.12 -8.81
CA LEU A 103 -19.37 20.40 -10.06
C LEU A 103 -19.87 21.35 -11.13
N LEU A 104 -19.10 21.46 -12.21
CA LEU A 104 -19.45 22.17 -13.43
C LEU A 104 -19.74 21.12 -14.51
N LYS A 105 -21.02 20.85 -14.79
CA LYS A 105 -21.41 19.80 -15.73
C LYS A 105 -21.10 20.23 -17.17
N GLY A 106 -20.32 19.43 -17.89
CA GLY A 106 -20.00 19.64 -19.30
C GLY A 106 -18.98 20.76 -19.57
N ALA A 107 -18.38 21.35 -18.52
CA ALA A 107 -17.36 22.38 -18.69
C ALA A 107 -16.00 21.77 -19.06
N SER A 108 -15.24 22.47 -19.90
CA SER A 108 -13.84 22.11 -20.17
C SER A 108 -12.97 22.39 -18.93
N LYS A 109 -11.73 21.85 -18.93
CA LYS A 109 -10.74 22.13 -17.89
C LYS A 109 -10.48 23.63 -17.78
N GLU A 110 -10.28 24.31 -18.91
CA GLU A 110 -9.98 25.74 -19.01
C GLU A 110 -11.16 26.59 -18.49
N GLU A 111 -12.39 26.21 -18.86
CA GLU A 111 -13.60 26.84 -18.35
C GLU A 111 -13.74 26.66 -16.84
N ALA A 112 -13.43 25.47 -16.32
CA ALA A 112 -13.46 25.21 -14.89
C ALA A 112 -12.45 26.08 -14.13
N PHE A 113 -11.25 26.29 -14.67
CA PHE A 113 -10.27 27.23 -14.10
C PHE A 113 -10.74 28.69 -14.15
N ARG A 114 -11.46 29.10 -15.20
CA ARG A 114 -12.02 30.47 -15.31
C ARG A 114 -13.12 30.69 -14.29
N ILE A 115 -14.15 29.83 -14.30
CA ILE A 115 -15.31 29.91 -13.40
C ILE A 115 -14.86 29.76 -11.93
N GLY A 116 -13.93 28.85 -11.65
CA GLY A 116 -13.40 28.65 -10.31
C GLY A 116 -12.69 29.88 -9.74
N ARG A 117 -11.98 30.65 -10.56
CA ARG A 117 -11.37 31.93 -10.17
C ARG A 117 -12.43 32.99 -9.89
N GLU A 118 -13.41 33.12 -10.77
CA GLU A 118 -14.52 34.07 -10.61
C GLU A 118 -15.32 33.81 -9.33
N ILE A 119 -15.63 32.54 -9.04
CA ILE A 119 -16.26 32.13 -7.77
C ILE A 119 -15.42 32.57 -6.58
N CYS A 120 -14.10 32.32 -6.61
CA CYS A 120 -13.22 32.68 -5.49
C CYS A 120 -13.14 34.19 -5.28
N ASP A 121 -13.08 34.98 -6.35
CA ASP A 121 -13.04 36.44 -6.27
C ASP A 121 -14.37 37.00 -5.74
N ARG A 122 -15.50 36.48 -6.21
CA ARG A 122 -16.84 36.89 -5.75
C ARG A 122 -17.09 36.52 -4.29
N VAL A 123 -16.71 35.31 -3.86
CA VAL A 123 -16.80 34.89 -2.45
C VAL A 123 -15.84 35.69 -1.58
N THR A 124 -14.62 35.97 -2.03
CA THR A 124 -13.66 36.78 -1.28
C THR A 124 -14.17 38.21 -1.07
N ALA A 125 -14.77 38.82 -2.09
CA ALA A 125 -15.33 40.17 -2.00
C ALA A 125 -16.52 40.27 -1.02
N ASP A 126 -17.26 39.17 -0.82
CA ASP A 126 -18.40 39.09 0.12
C ASP A 126 -17.96 38.93 1.59
N ASN A 127 -16.65 38.78 1.85
CA ASN A 127 -16.10 38.53 3.18
C ASN A 127 -15.17 39.65 3.68
N PRO A 128 -15.13 39.91 5.00
CA PRO A 128 -14.23 40.90 5.57
C PRO A 128 -12.76 40.48 5.46
N LYS A 129 -11.85 41.45 5.34
CA LYS A 129 -10.41 41.18 5.46
C LYS A 129 -10.11 40.59 6.86
N PRO A 130 -9.24 39.57 6.99
CA PRO A 130 -8.34 38.99 5.99
C PRO A 130 -8.87 37.71 5.31
N ILE A 131 -10.18 37.43 5.37
CA ILE A 131 -10.77 36.20 4.82
C ILE A 131 -10.66 36.21 3.30
N LYS A 132 -10.04 35.17 2.73
CA LYS A 132 -9.89 35.01 1.28
C LYS A 132 -10.11 33.55 0.90
N LEU A 133 -11.03 33.33 -0.05
CA LEU A 133 -11.17 32.02 -0.69
C LEU A 133 -10.12 31.91 -1.79
N LYS A 134 -9.33 30.84 -1.76
CA LYS A 134 -8.29 30.59 -2.75
C LYS A 134 -8.71 29.45 -3.66
N PHE A 135 -8.68 29.70 -4.96
CA PHE A 135 -8.75 28.63 -5.95
C PHE A 135 -7.45 27.80 -5.89
N GLU A 136 -7.59 26.50 -5.60
CA GLU A 136 -6.43 25.60 -5.49
C GLU A 136 -6.23 24.76 -6.76
N LYS A 137 -7.28 24.11 -7.25
CA LYS A 137 -7.14 23.03 -8.23
C LYS A 137 -8.46 22.62 -8.87
N VAL A 138 -8.36 21.99 -10.04
CA VAL A 138 -9.45 21.25 -10.71
C VAL A 138 -9.19 19.76 -10.59
N TYR A 139 -10.22 18.98 -10.29
CA TYR A 139 -10.17 17.52 -10.36
C TYR A 139 -10.84 17.01 -11.63
N TYR A 140 -10.13 16.23 -12.44
CA TYR A 140 -10.67 15.63 -13.65
C TYR A 140 -9.86 14.39 -14.09
N PRO A 141 -10.37 13.15 -13.97
CA PRO A 141 -11.57 12.73 -13.22
C PRO A 141 -11.30 12.63 -11.70
N CYS A 142 -12.37 12.42 -10.92
CA CYS A 142 -12.27 12.10 -9.49
C CYS A 142 -13.41 11.21 -8.99
N ILE A 143 -13.19 10.62 -7.81
CA ILE A 143 -14.14 9.82 -7.06
C ILE A 143 -14.25 10.40 -5.65
N LEU A 144 -15.47 10.71 -5.24
CA LEU A 144 -15.81 11.14 -3.88
C LEU A 144 -16.53 9.97 -3.19
N GLN A 145 -15.86 9.29 -2.25
CA GLN A 145 -16.45 8.14 -1.54
C GLN A 145 -17.31 8.60 -0.36
N THR A 146 -16.67 9.22 0.63
CA THR A 146 -17.31 9.72 1.85
C THR A 146 -16.61 10.99 2.30
N LYS A 147 -17.10 11.60 3.40
CA LYS A 147 -16.39 12.71 4.04
C LYS A 147 -14.92 12.35 4.30
N ASN A 148 -14.03 13.25 3.88
CA ASN A 148 -12.58 13.08 3.95
C ASN A 148 -12.00 11.85 3.24
N ARG A 149 -12.74 11.24 2.30
CA ARG A 149 -12.29 10.11 1.48
C ARG A 149 -12.58 10.35 0.00
N TYR A 150 -11.58 10.82 -0.72
CA TYR A 150 -11.68 11.10 -2.15
C TYR A 150 -10.32 10.98 -2.83
N CYS A 151 -10.35 10.77 -4.14
CA CYS A 151 -9.16 10.74 -4.97
C CYS A 151 -9.47 11.20 -6.39
N GLY A 152 -8.47 11.71 -7.09
CA GLY A 152 -8.63 12.14 -8.47
C GLY A 152 -7.34 12.64 -9.07
N TYR A 153 -7.39 12.87 -10.37
CA TYR A 153 -6.37 13.59 -11.10
C TYR A 153 -6.57 15.09 -10.91
N MET A 154 -5.53 15.72 -10.38
CA MET A 154 -5.51 17.11 -9.99
C MET A 154 -4.69 17.93 -10.99
N TYR A 155 -5.27 19.06 -11.38
CA TYR A 155 -4.61 20.10 -12.16
C TYR A 155 -4.55 21.39 -11.34
N GLU A 156 -3.37 21.97 -11.22
CA GLU A 156 -3.15 23.25 -10.53
C GLU A 156 -3.15 24.45 -11.49
N THR A 157 -2.85 24.20 -12.77
CA THR A 157 -2.88 25.22 -13.84
C THR A 157 -3.64 24.72 -15.07
N PRO A 158 -4.21 25.63 -15.88
CA PRO A 158 -4.89 25.24 -17.12
C PRO A 158 -3.91 24.60 -18.13
N ASP A 159 -2.66 25.08 -18.17
CA ASP A 159 -1.64 24.60 -19.12
C ASP A 159 -1.03 23.25 -18.72
N GLN A 160 -1.32 22.75 -17.51
CA GLN A 160 -0.84 21.46 -17.04
C GLN A 160 -1.46 20.34 -17.88
N THR A 161 -0.61 19.58 -18.57
CA THR A 161 -0.98 18.41 -19.37
C THR A 161 -1.08 17.15 -18.52
N GLU A 162 -0.01 16.86 -17.78
CA GLU A 162 0.09 15.68 -16.92
C GLU A 162 -0.58 15.92 -15.55
N PRO A 163 -1.61 15.15 -15.19
CA PRO A 163 -2.26 15.30 -13.89
C PRO A 163 -1.38 14.79 -12.75
N VAL A 164 -1.63 15.32 -11.55
CA VAL A 164 -1.08 14.76 -10.31
C VAL A 164 -2.16 13.90 -9.64
N TYR A 165 -1.86 12.64 -9.34
CA TYR A 165 -2.74 11.79 -8.53
C TYR A 165 -2.78 12.33 -7.10
N ASP A 166 -3.94 12.83 -6.67
CA ASP A 166 -4.16 13.29 -5.30
C ASP A 166 -5.22 12.42 -4.63
N ALA A 167 -4.91 11.98 -3.42
CA ALA A 167 -5.71 11.06 -2.63
C ALA A 167 -5.78 11.55 -1.18
N LYS A 168 -6.99 11.58 -0.62
CA LYS A 168 -7.25 11.97 0.77
C LYS A 168 -8.05 10.89 1.47
N GLY A 169 -7.53 10.39 2.59
CA GLY A 169 -8.19 9.44 3.49
C GLY A 169 -8.52 8.05 2.94
N ILE A 170 -8.30 7.80 1.65
CA ILE A 170 -8.37 6.47 1.04
C ILE A 170 -7.09 5.67 1.34
N GLU A 171 -7.13 4.37 1.06
CA GLU A 171 -6.12 3.39 1.49
C GLU A 171 -4.74 3.62 0.88
N THR A 172 -4.63 4.37 -0.22
CA THR A 172 -3.35 4.70 -0.85
C THR A 172 -2.43 5.55 0.06
N VAL A 173 -3.02 6.38 0.94
CA VAL A 173 -2.27 7.27 1.85
C VAL A 173 -2.33 6.83 3.30
N ARG A 174 -3.09 5.78 3.60
CA ARG A 174 -3.18 5.24 4.96
C ARG A 174 -2.05 4.26 5.23
N ARG A 175 -1.66 4.17 6.51
CA ARG A 175 -0.55 3.31 6.96
C ARG A 175 -1.03 2.06 7.72
N ASP A 176 -2.34 1.83 7.83
CA ASP A 176 -2.93 0.72 8.59
C ASP A 176 -3.19 -0.54 7.74
N THR A 177 -3.11 -0.42 6.42
CA THR A 177 -3.15 -1.52 5.45
C THR A 177 -1.73 -1.89 4.99
N CYS A 178 -1.58 -3.03 4.31
CA CYS A 178 -0.29 -3.40 3.73
C CYS A 178 0.00 -2.61 2.43
N PRO A 179 1.28 -2.41 2.07
CA PRO A 179 1.66 -1.68 0.86
C PRO A 179 1.04 -2.21 -0.44
N ALA A 180 0.79 -3.53 -0.53
CA ALA A 180 0.12 -4.14 -1.67
C ALA A 180 -1.26 -3.51 -1.93
N VAL A 181 -2.05 -3.22 -0.89
CA VAL A 181 -3.37 -2.59 -1.04
C VAL A 181 -3.24 -1.21 -1.68
N ALA A 182 -2.32 -0.39 -1.18
CA ALA A 182 -2.08 0.95 -1.70
C ALA A 182 -1.66 0.90 -3.18
N LYS A 183 -0.68 0.04 -3.52
CA LYS A 183 -0.19 -0.14 -4.89
C LYS A 183 -1.27 -0.62 -5.86
N VAL A 184 -2.04 -1.64 -5.47
CA VAL A 184 -3.11 -2.20 -6.31
C VAL A 184 -4.23 -1.20 -6.51
N LEU A 185 -4.66 -0.51 -5.43
CA LEU A 185 -5.71 0.50 -5.51
C LEU A 185 -5.29 1.70 -6.36
N GLU A 186 -4.10 2.27 -6.11
CA GLU A 186 -3.59 3.42 -6.85
C GLU A 186 -3.44 3.11 -8.34
N LYS A 187 -2.89 1.93 -8.70
CA LYS A 187 -2.75 1.54 -10.10
C LYS A 187 -4.11 1.28 -10.76
N SER A 188 -5.06 0.67 -10.04
CA SER A 188 -6.42 0.43 -10.56
C SER A 188 -7.15 1.74 -10.82
N LEU A 189 -7.07 2.70 -9.90
CA LEU A 189 -7.69 4.01 -10.04
C LEU A 189 -7.00 4.87 -11.10
N SER A 190 -5.67 4.81 -11.18
CA SER A 190 -4.93 5.49 -12.24
C SER A 190 -5.31 4.94 -13.62
N LEU A 191 -5.40 3.61 -13.76
CA LEU A 191 -5.82 2.99 -15.02
C LEU A 191 -7.26 3.41 -15.40
N LEU A 192 -8.16 3.41 -14.42
CA LEU A 192 -9.53 3.92 -14.59
C LEU A 192 -9.54 5.39 -15.04
N PHE A 193 -8.75 6.24 -14.40
CA PHE A 193 -8.74 7.68 -14.68
C PHE A 193 -8.09 8.04 -16.02
N SER A 194 -7.13 7.24 -16.48
CA SER A 194 -6.48 7.44 -17.78
C SER A 194 -7.29 6.86 -18.94
N THR A 195 -7.91 5.70 -18.77
CA THR A 195 -8.51 4.94 -19.88
C THR A 195 -10.03 4.98 -19.91
N PHE A 196 -10.68 5.27 -18.78
CA PHE A 196 -12.12 5.11 -18.58
C PHE A 196 -12.67 3.72 -18.92
N ASP A 197 -11.80 2.70 -18.95
CA ASP A 197 -12.14 1.32 -19.32
C ASP A 197 -12.06 0.37 -18.11
N LEU A 198 -13.23 -0.07 -17.65
CA LEU A 198 -13.36 -1.01 -16.53
C LEU A 198 -12.83 -2.41 -16.87
N SER A 199 -12.76 -2.79 -18.14
CA SER A 199 -12.27 -4.11 -18.57
C SER A 199 -10.78 -4.26 -18.30
N GLN A 200 -10.02 -3.18 -18.58
CA GLN A 200 -8.59 -3.12 -18.27
C GLN A 200 -8.33 -3.17 -16.76
N VAL A 201 -9.17 -2.48 -15.96
CA VAL A 201 -9.12 -2.53 -14.50
C VAL A 201 -9.41 -3.95 -13.99
N LYS A 202 -10.47 -4.59 -14.47
CA LYS A 202 -10.81 -5.98 -14.11
C LYS A 202 -9.64 -6.92 -14.41
N SER A 203 -9.09 -6.85 -15.62
CA SER A 203 -7.98 -7.68 -16.06
C SER A 203 -6.73 -7.47 -15.20
N TYR A 204 -6.40 -6.21 -14.86
CA TYR A 204 -5.30 -5.89 -13.94
C TYR A 204 -5.52 -6.49 -12.55
N VAL A 205 -6.70 -6.26 -11.95
CA VAL A 205 -7.04 -6.75 -10.60
C VAL A 205 -6.97 -8.28 -10.58
N GLN A 206 -7.62 -8.96 -11.52
CA GLN A 206 -7.59 -10.43 -11.60
C GLN A 206 -6.17 -10.98 -11.68
N ARG A 207 -5.27 -10.37 -12.48
CA ARG A 207 -3.85 -10.75 -12.50
C ARG A 207 -3.17 -10.59 -11.14
N GLN A 208 -3.44 -9.53 -10.39
CA GLN A 208 -2.87 -9.35 -9.05
C GLN A 208 -3.41 -10.38 -8.05
N LEU A 209 -4.71 -10.68 -8.11
CA LEU A 209 -5.33 -11.69 -7.27
C LEU A 209 -4.74 -13.09 -7.56
N THR A 210 -4.55 -13.45 -8.83
CA THR A 210 -3.91 -14.72 -9.23
C THR A 210 -2.48 -14.81 -8.71
N LYS A 211 -1.66 -13.74 -8.86
CA LYS A 211 -0.30 -13.72 -8.31
C LYS A 211 -0.26 -13.96 -6.81
N LEU A 212 -1.22 -13.40 -6.07
CA LEU A 212 -1.32 -13.56 -4.63
C LEU A 212 -1.76 -14.97 -4.22
N LEU A 213 -2.67 -15.59 -4.97
CA LEU A 213 -3.06 -16.99 -4.76
C LEU A 213 -1.90 -17.96 -5.07
N ASP A 214 -1.16 -17.69 -6.13
CA ASP A 214 0.01 -18.47 -6.53
C ASP A 214 1.20 -18.32 -5.57
N GLY A 215 1.21 -17.27 -4.75
CA GLY A 215 2.33 -16.95 -3.86
C GLY A 215 3.50 -16.24 -4.56
N HIS A 216 3.32 -15.81 -5.81
CA HIS A 216 4.30 -15.01 -6.56
C HIS A 216 4.22 -13.53 -6.20
N VAL A 217 4.29 -13.23 -4.90
CA VAL A 217 4.20 -11.87 -4.35
C VAL A 217 5.35 -11.57 -3.39
N SER A 218 5.74 -10.31 -3.33
CA SER A 218 6.74 -9.86 -2.35
C SER A 218 6.17 -9.92 -0.94
N LEU A 219 6.87 -10.60 -0.03
CA LEU A 219 6.53 -10.60 1.40
C LEU A 219 6.50 -9.18 1.97
N GLN A 220 7.44 -8.33 1.55
CA GLN A 220 7.55 -6.93 2.00
C GLN A 220 6.25 -6.14 1.77
N ASP A 221 5.60 -6.36 0.62
CA ASP A 221 4.37 -5.65 0.26
C ASP A 221 3.15 -6.12 1.06
N HIS A 222 3.28 -7.24 1.78
CA HIS A 222 2.22 -7.85 2.59
C HIS A 222 2.43 -7.66 4.09
N ILE A 223 3.49 -6.95 4.50
CA ILE A 223 3.74 -6.60 5.90
C ILE A 223 2.71 -5.56 6.35
N LEU A 224 2.00 -5.90 7.43
CA LEU A 224 1.13 -5.01 8.17
C LEU A 224 1.90 -4.47 9.37
N ALA A 225 1.53 -3.30 9.88
CA ALA A 225 2.14 -2.75 11.08
C ALA A 225 1.07 -2.16 12.00
N LYS A 226 1.10 -2.51 13.29
CA LYS A 226 0.17 -1.96 14.30
C LYS A 226 0.95 -1.38 15.46
N GLU A 227 0.49 -0.22 15.94
CA GLU A 227 1.08 0.45 17.09
C GLU A 227 0.88 -0.37 18.36
N TYR A 228 1.97 -0.56 19.10
CA TYR A 228 1.98 -1.15 20.42
C TYR A 228 1.75 -0.08 21.49
N ARG A 229 0.73 -0.25 22.33
CA ARG A 229 0.34 0.74 23.34
C ARG A 229 0.93 0.45 24.72
N GLY A 230 1.69 -0.64 24.87
CA GLY A 230 2.14 -1.18 26.16
C GLY A 230 1.11 -2.13 26.79
N ARG A 231 1.58 -3.21 27.44
CA ARG A 231 0.72 -4.29 27.99
C ARG A 231 -0.41 -3.77 28.85
N GLY A 232 -0.11 -2.83 29.76
CA GLY A 232 -1.07 -2.29 30.72
C GLY A 232 -2.19 -1.43 30.11
N LYS A 233 -2.06 -0.98 28.86
CA LYS A 233 -3.09 -0.18 28.17
C LYS A 233 -4.11 -1.03 27.41
N TYR A 234 -3.91 -2.33 27.32
CA TYR A 234 -4.83 -3.24 26.65
C TYR A 234 -5.77 -3.90 27.66
N ARG A 235 -7.03 -4.09 27.24
CA ARG A 235 -7.96 -4.94 28.00
C ARG A 235 -7.44 -6.39 28.02
N PRO A 236 -7.70 -7.19 29.07
CA PRO A 236 -7.22 -8.57 29.14
C PRO A 236 -7.62 -9.43 27.93
N SER A 237 -8.83 -9.24 27.40
CA SER A 237 -9.38 -9.94 26.24
C SER A 237 -9.00 -9.33 24.88
N ALA A 238 -8.11 -8.35 24.84
CA ALA A 238 -7.75 -7.67 23.60
C ALA A 238 -6.96 -8.58 22.63
N CYS A 239 -7.56 -8.93 21.50
CA CYS A 239 -6.91 -9.68 20.41
C CYS A 239 -6.24 -8.71 19.42
N VAL A 240 -5.10 -8.14 19.80
CA VAL A 240 -4.34 -7.20 18.96
C VAL A 240 -3.05 -7.86 18.47
N PRO A 241 -2.76 -7.89 17.15
CA PRO A 241 -1.55 -8.51 16.61
C PRO A 241 -0.25 -8.05 17.27
N ALA A 242 -0.09 -6.74 17.50
CA ALA A 242 1.08 -6.18 18.16
C ALA A 242 1.25 -6.69 19.61
N LEU A 243 0.15 -6.90 20.34
CA LEU A 243 0.19 -7.42 21.70
C LEU A 243 0.51 -8.92 21.72
N GLU A 244 -0.07 -9.70 20.80
CA GLU A 244 0.21 -11.13 20.68
C GLU A 244 1.68 -11.38 20.34
N LEU A 245 2.23 -10.64 19.36
CA LEU A 245 3.64 -10.75 19.01
C LEU A 245 4.57 -10.27 20.12
N ALA A 246 4.21 -9.20 20.83
CA ALA A 246 4.96 -8.77 22.01
C ALA A 246 4.99 -9.84 23.10
N ARG A 247 3.85 -10.49 23.42
CA ARG A 247 3.79 -11.59 24.39
C ARG A 247 4.68 -12.77 23.99
N ARG A 248 4.65 -13.15 22.71
CA ARG A 248 5.51 -14.22 22.18
C ARG A 248 6.98 -13.86 22.23
N GLY A 249 7.34 -12.65 21.82
CA GLY A 249 8.71 -12.14 21.87
C GLY A 249 9.26 -12.16 23.29
N VAL A 250 8.51 -11.63 24.25
CA VAL A 250 8.88 -11.61 25.69
C VAL A 250 9.04 -13.01 26.28
N ALA A 251 8.24 -13.98 25.83
CA ALA A 251 8.37 -15.36 26.27
C ALA A 251 9.68 -16.02 25.79
N THR A 252 10.22 -15.58 24.65
CA THR A 252 11.51 -16.05 24.12
C THR A 252 12.69 -15.24 24.66
N ASP A 253 12.57 -13.91 24.70
CA ASP A 253 13.55 -12.97 25.23
C ASP A 253 12.82 -11.87 26.01
N PRO A 254 12.98 -11.79 27.35
CA PRO A 254 12.36 -10.75 28.17
C PRO A 254 12.65 -9.32 27.71
N ARG A 255 13.72 -9.07 26.95
CA ARG A 255 14.10 -7.76 26.42
C ARG A 255 13.49 -7.45 25.05
N ALA A 256 12.79 -8.39 24.43
CA ALA A 256 12.16 -8.22 23.12
C ALA A 256 10.80 -7.48 23.18
N GLU A 257 10.42 -6.90 24.33
CA GLU A 257 9.19 -6.11 24.42
C GLU A 257 9.30 -4.81 23.59
N PRO A 258 8.35 -4.55 22.66
CA PRO A 258 8.33 -3.30 21.91
C PRO A 258 8.06 -2.09 22.79
N ARG A 259 8.53 -0.90 22.37
CA ARG A 259 8.26 0.33 23.11
C ARG A 259 6.83 0.83 22.87
N PRO A 260 6.18 1.50 23.84
CA PRO A 260 4.91 2.18 23.59
C PRO A 260 5.04 3.20 22.44
N GLY A 261 4.12 3.13 21.47
CA GLY A 261 4.13 3.91 20.23
C GLY A 261 4.88 3.24 19.07
N GLU A 262 5.65 2.18 19.33
CA GLU A 262 6.34 1.43 18.28
C GLU A 262 5.35 0.68 17.39
N ARG A 263 5.62 0.64 16.08
CA ARG A 263 4.78 -0.11 15.13
C ARG A 263 5.36 -1.49 14.90
N VAL A 264 4.70 -2.50 15.47
CA VAL A 264 5.12 -3.91 15.36
C VAL A 264 4.71 -4.45 13.99
N PRO A 265 5.66 -4.87 13.14
CA PRO A 265 5.37 -5.46 11.84
C PRO A 265 4.94 -6.92 11.96
N TYR A 266 3.99 -7.34 11.13
CA TYR A 266 3.47 -8.70 11.10
C TYR A 266 2.89 -9.09 9.76
N VAL A 267 2.74 -10.38 9.54
CA VAL A 267 2.05 -10.97 8.39
C VAL A 267 1.04 -12.01 8.85
N VAL A 268 0.09 -12.35 7.98
CA VAL A 268 -0.92 -13.39 8.23
C VAL A 268 -0.66 -14.58 7.33
N VAL A 269 -0.42 -15.74 7.92
CA VAL A 269 -0.13 -16.99 7.20
C VAL A 269 -1.35 -17.90 7.15
N TYR A 270 -1.31 -18.92 6.29
CA TYR A 270 -2.32 -19.98 6.31
C TYR A 270 -2.23 -20.78 7.61
N GLY A 271 -3.36 -21.33 8.04
CA GLY A 271 -3.43 -22.26 9.15
C GLY A 271 -4.63 -23.19 8.99
N HIS A 272 -4.98 -23.89 10.06
CA HIS A 272 -6.04 -24.90 10.01
C HIS A 272 -7.42 -24.24 9.86
N PRO A 273 -8.38 -24.88 9.16
CA PRO A 273 -9.75 -24.39 9.09
C PRO A 273 -10.32 -24.14 10.49
N GLY A 274 -11.00 -23.00 10.68
CA GLY A 274 -11.58 -22.59 11.96
C GLY A 274 -10.59 -21.98 12.96
N GLN A 275 -9.28 -21.93 12.64
CA GLN A 275 -8.30 -21.32 13.53
C GLN A 275 -8.51 -19.78 13.63
N PRO A 276 -8.50 -19.20 14.85
CA PRO A 276 -8.63 -17.76 15.01
C PRO A 276 -7.51 -16.99 14.31
N LEU A 277 -7.87 -15.88 13.63
CA LEU A 277 -6.92 -15.05 12.88
C LEU A 277 -5.70 -14.62 13.70
N ILE A 278 -5.89 -14.31 14.98
CA ILE A 278 -4.82 -13.86 15.87
C ILE A 278 -3.71 -14.91 16.02
N GLN A 279 -4.03 -16.20 15.92
CA GLN A 279 -3.05 -17.28 15.99
C GLN A 279 -2.30 -17.49 14.67
N LEU A 280 -2.78 -16.89 13.57
CA LEU A 280 -2.15 -16.93 12.24
C LEU A 280 -1.20 -15.77 12.01
N VAL A 281 -1.07 -14.86 12.97
CA VAL A 281 -0.15 -13.72 12.92
C VAL A 281 1.26 -14.21 13.18
N ARG A 282 2.22 -13.78 12.35
CA ARG A 282 3.65 -14.09 12.48
C ARG A 282 4.54 -12.87 12.25
N PRO A 283 5.72 -12.80 12.87
CA PRO A 283 6.77 -11.86 12.51
C PRO A 283 7.22 -12.08 11.06
N PRO A 284 7.52 -11.02 10.28
CA PRO A 284 7.95 -11.20 8.88
C PRO A 284 9.24 -12.02 8.75
N LEU A 285 10.18 -11.87 9.69
CA LEU A 285 11.45 -12.60 9.66
C LEU A 285 11.28 -14.11 9.87
N GLU A 286 10.28 -14.53 10.65
CA GLU A 286 9.95 -15.95 10.86
C GLU A 286 9.47 -16.56 9.53
N VAL A 287 8.50 -15.91 8.89
CA VAL A 287 7.96 -16.35 7.59
C VAL A 287 9.01 -16.30 6.48
N ALA A 288 9.95 -15.37 6.54
CA ALA A 288 11.01 -15.27 5.56
C ALA A 288 12.07 -16.38 5.69
N LYS A 289 12.20 -17.01 6.87
CA LYS A 289 13.16 -18.10 7.14
C LYS A 289 12.53 -19.48 6.99
N ASP A 290 11.24 -19.61 7.29
CA ASP A 290 10.52 -20.88 7.25
C ASP A 290 9.72 -21.03 5.94
N PRO A 291 10.14 -21.89 5.00
CA PRO A 291 9.46 -22.08 3.72
C PRO A 291 8.09 -22.77 3.86
N THR A 292 7.79 -23.38 5.00
CA THR A 292 6.48 -24.00 5.25
C THR A 292 5.38 -22.97 5.52
N LEU A 293 5.77 -21.76 5.95
CA LEU A 293 4.85 -20.67 6.26
C LEU A 293 4.52 -19.88 4.99
N ARG A 294 3.32 -20.08 4.47
CA ARG A 294 2.81 -19.36 3.29
C ARG A 294 1.86 -18.25 3.70
N LEU A 295 1.97 -17.09 3.04
CA LEU A 295 1.02 -15.99 3.19
C LEU A 295 -0.40 -16.43 2.87
N ASN A 296 -1.35 -16.02 3.71
CA ASN A 296 -2.76 -16.33 3.51
C ASN A 296 -3.35 -15.46 2.39
N GLY A 297 -3.16 -15.88 1.14
CA GLY A 297 -3.66 -15.16 -0.04
C GLY A 297 -5.15 -14.84 0.05
N VAL A 298 -5.98 -15.79 0.51
CA VAL A 298 -7.43 -15.57 0.68
C VAL A 298 -7.73 -14.44 1.68
N TYR A 299 -7.03 -14.40 2.82
CA TYR A 299 -7.17 -13.31 3.79
C TYR A 299 -6.80 -11.95 3.18
N TYR A 300 -5.65 -11.84 2.52
CA TYR A 300 -5.22 -10.58 1.92
C TYR A 300 -6.16 -10.13 0.80
N ILE A 301 -6.67 -11.05 -0.02
CA ILE A 301 -7.66 -10.73 -1.06
C ILE A 301 -8.95 -10.23 -0.42
N THR A 302 -9.57 -11.05 0.43
CA THR A 302 -10.95 -10.81 0.91
C THR A 302 -11.06 -9.75 1.99
N LYS A 303 -10.01 -9.57 2.82
CA LYS A 303 -10.02 -8.65 3.97
C LYS A 303 -9.20 -7.39 3.77
N GLN A 304 -8.28 -7.35 2.80
CA GLN A 304 -7.41 -6.19 2.56
C GLN A 304 -7.68 -5.55 1.18
N VAL A 305 -7.46 -6.29 0.09
CA VAL A 305 -7.49 -5.75 -1.27
C VAL A 305 -8.91 -5.45 -1.75
N LEU A 306 -9.82 -6.43 -1.73
CA LEU A 306 -11.19 -6.26 -2.25
C LEU A 306 -11.97 -5.17 -1.51
N PRO A 307 -11.98 -5.07 -0.17
CA PRO A 307 -12.72 -4.01 0.52
C PRO A 307 -12.23 -2.59 0.20
N ALA A 308 -10.98 -2.43 -0.22
CA ALA A 308 -10.43 -1.14 -0.63
C ALA A 308 -10.88 -0.78 -2.05
N LEU A 309 -10.85 -1.75 -2.98
CA LEU A 309 -11.34 -1.58 -4.34
C LEU A 309 -12.85 -1.37 -4.39
N ASP A 310 -13.61 -2.16 -3.64
CA ASP A 310 -15.07 -2.14 -3.58
C ASP A 310 -15.59 -0.75 -3.20
N ARG A 311 -15.02 -0.12 -2.17
CA ARG A 311 -15.40 1.24 -1.75
C ARG A 311 -15.22 2.31 -2.82
N ALA A 312 -14.33 2.11 -3.78
CA ALA A 312 -14.14 3.04 -4.89
C ALA A 312 -14.98 2.66 -6.11
N LEU A 313 -15.01 1.37 -6.48
CA LEU A 313 -15.58 0.90 -7.74
C LEU A 313 -17.08 0.57 -7.65
N SER A 314 -17.62 0.29 -6.46
CA SER A 314 -19.07 0.12 -6.24
C SER A 314 -19.86 1.38 -6.61
N LEU A 315 -19.25 2.57 -6.50
CA LEU A 315 -19.83 3.84 -6.95
C LEU A 315 -20.08 3.89 -8.47
N LEU A 316 -19.41 3.01 -9.23
CA LEU A 316 -19.58 2.82 -10.66
C LEU A 316 -20.46 1.61 -10.99
N GLY A 317 -21.10 0.99 -9.98
CA GLY A 317 -21.92 -0.21 -10.16
C GLY A 317 -21.13 -1.51 -10.35
N VAL A 318 -19.85 -1.54 -9.96
CA VAL A 318 -18.98 -2.70 -10.13
C VAL A 318 -18.91 -3.55 -8.86
N ASP A 319 -19.21 -4.85 -8.98
CA ASP A 319 -18.94 -5.85 -7.94
C ASP A 319 -17.55 -6.48 -8.13
N VAL A 320 -16.58 -6.04 -7.33
CA VAL A 320 -15.20 -6.56 -7.36
C VAL A 320 -15.08 -7.95 -6.75
N TYR A 321 -16.04 -8.37 -5.91
CA TYR A 321 -16.06 -9.74 -5.36
C TYR A 321 -16.47 -10.73 -6.45
N GLN A 322 -17.34 -10.34 -7.38
CA GLN A 322 -17.63 -11.14 -8.56
C GLN A 322 -16.36 -11.39 -9.39
N TRP A 323 -15.50 -10.39 -9.58
CA TRP A 323 -14.24 -10.57 -10.32
C TRP A 323 -13.32 -11.62 -9.70
N TYR A 324 -13.34 -11.73 -8.36
CA TYR A 324 -12.63 -12.77 -7.63
C TYR A 324 -13.28 -14.14 -7.79
N ARG A 325 -14.63 -14.22 -7.76
CA ARG A 325 -15.37 -15.48 -8.01
C ARG A 325 -15.19 -16.00 -9.43
N ASP A 326 -15.06 -15.11 -10.40
CA ASP A 326 -14.81 -15.43 -11.82
C ASP A 326 -13.40 -16.00 -12.08
N LEU A 327 -12.48 -15.94 -11.11
CA LEU A 327 -11.12 -16.46 -11.31
C LEU A 327 -11.14 -17.98 -11.49
N PRO A 328 -10.33 -18.53 -12.42
CA PRO A 328 -10.15 -19.96 -12.53
C PRO A 328 -9.55 -20.48 -11.22
N ARG A 329 -10.23 -21.42 -10.56
CA ARG A 329 -9.71 -22.09 -9.37
C ARG A 329 -8.68 -23.13 -9.78
N VAL A 330 -7.47 -22.69 -10.13
CA VAL A 330 -6.38 -23.61 -10.41
C VAL A 330 -5.84 -24.11 -9.07
N ILE A 331 -6.11 -25.37 -8.74
CA ILE A 331 -5.50 -26.04 -7.58
C ILE A 331 -4.04 -26.34 -7.95
N ARG A 332 -3.10 -25.54 -7.44
CA ARG A 332 -1.66 -25.81 -7.56
C ARG A 332 -1.17 -26.39 -6.23
N ALA A 333 -0.82 -27.67 -6.23
CA ALA A 333 -0.10 -28.27 -5.11
C ALA A 333 1.33 -27.72 -5.10
N PRO A 334 1.84 -27.21 -3.95
CA PRO A 334 3.24 -26.80 -3.88
C PRO A 334 4.17 -27.99 -4.11
N LEU A 335 5.27 -27.77 -4.84
CA LEU A 335 6.35 -28.76 -5.00
C LEU A 335 6.88 -29.15 -3.61
N PRO A 336 6.97 -30.45 -3.27
CA PRO A 336 7.59 -30.87 -2.02
C PRO A 336 9.07 -30.55 -2.04
N ALA A 337 9.55 -29.80 -1.04
CA ALA A 337 10.97 -29.65 -0.77
C ALA A 337 11.50 -30.95 -0.16
N ILE A 338 12.62 -31.48 -0.69
CA ILE A 338 13.32 -32.62 -0.09
C ILE A 338 13.94 -32.12 1.23
N GLN A 339 13.57 -32.76 2.35
CA GLN A 339 14.39 -32.70 3.55
C GLN A 339 15.66 -33.52 3.28
N GLU A 340 16.83 -32.89 3.42
CA GLU A 340 18.06 -33.64 3.61
C GLU A 340 17.85 -34.61 4.77
N THR A 341 18.27 -35.86 4.57
CA THR A 341 18.27 -36.93 5.56
C THR A 341 19.22 -36.55 6.71
N GLY A 342 18.73 -35.72 7.62
CA GLY A 342 19.33 -35.39 8.91
C GLY A 342 18.39 -35.83 10.03
N ASP A 343 18.97 -36.47 11.04
CA ASP A 343 18.37 -37.36 12.05
C ASP A 343 17.37 -36.72 13.06
N ARG A 344 16.48 -35.84 12.60
CA ARG A 344 15.40 -35.27 13.42
C ARG A 344 14.07 -35.30 12.68
N LYS A 345 13.24 -36.29 13.03
CA LYS A 345 11.85 -36.46 12.57
C LYS A 345 10.99 -35.22 12.92
N LEU A 346 10.94 -34.25 12.02
CA LEU A 346 9.88 -33.23 11.99
C LEU A 346 8.61 -33.90 11.45
N LYS A 347 7.51 -33.80 12.20
CA LYS A 347 6.20 -34.39 11.85
C LYS A 347 5.70 -33.80 10.53
N GLY A 348 5.78 -34.59 9.47
CA GLY A 348 5.38 -34.22 8.12
C GLY A 348 3.87 -34.05 7.93
N THR A 349 3.49 -33.20 6.99
CA THR A 349 2.10 -33.05 6.54
C THR A 349 1.71 -34.17 5.57
N LEU A 350 0.40 -34.45 5.46
CA LEU A 350 -0.18 -35.49 4.57
C LEU A 350 0.33 -35.39 3.12
N GLY A 351 0.68 -34.19 2.66
CA GLY A 351 1.22 -33.93 1.31
C GLY A 351 2.57 -34.59 1.01
N GLN A 352 3.33 -35.04 2.03
CA GLN A 352 4.55 -35.81 1.82
C GLN A 352 4.27 -37.23 1.28
N TYR A 353 3.04 -37.71 1.41
CA TYR A 353 2.63 -39.05 0.97
C TYR A 353 1.93 -39.06 -0.41
N PHE A 354 1.65 -37.88 -0.99
CA PHE A 354 1.08 -37.75 -2.34
C PHE A 354 2.20 -37.39 -3.33
N ALA A 355 2.61 -38.37 -4.14
CA ALA A 355 3.70 -38.23 -5.12
C ALA A 355 3.28 -37.54 -6.44
N THR A 356 2.15 -36.83 -6.47
CA THR A 356 1.74 -36.05 -7.66
C THR A 356 2.51 -34.73 -7.70
N VAL A 357 3.47 -34.63 -8.61
CA VAL A 357 4.25 -33.42 -8.92
C VAL A 357 3.81 -32.82 -10.24
N HIS A 358 3.97 -31.51 -10.42
CA HIS A 358 3.72 -30.87 -11.70
C HIS A 358 4.94 -30.99 -12.62
N CYS A 359 4.70 -31.31 -13.90
CA CYS A 359 5.73 -31.30 -14.93
C CYS A 359 6.31 -29.89 -15.07
N PRO A 360 7.63 -29.67 -14.95
CA PRO A 360 8.25 -28.33 -15.00
C PRO A 360 8.12 -27.61 -16.34
N ILE A 361 7.58 -28.28 -17.37
CA ILE A 361 7.43 -27.74 -18.74
C ILE A 361 5.98 -27.41 -19.07
N CYS A 362 5.08 -28.39 -18.98
CA CYS A 362 3.67 -28.20 -19.33
C CYS A 362 2.76 -27.99 -18.12
N ASN A 363 3.28 -28.15 -16.90
CA ASN A 363 2.56 -28.04 -15.64
C ASN A 363 1.45 -29.09 -15.41
N GLU A 364 1.39 -30.14 -16.24
CA GLU A 364 0.51 -31.30 -16.01
C GLU A 364 0.94 -32.10 -14.78
N LEU A 365 -0.04 -32.69 -14.07
CA LEU A 365 0.24 -33.57 -12.93
C LEU A 365 0.87 -34.88 -13.41
N THR A 366 1.94 -35.30 -12.75
CA THR A 366 2.70 -36.51 -13.03
C THR A 366 3.22 -37.11 -11.72
N ASN A 367 3.40 -38.42 -11.68
CA ASN A 367 4.02 -39.10 -10.53
C ASN A 367 5.53 -39.27 -10.69
N GLU A 368 6.05 -39.00 -11.89
CA GLU A 368 7.43 -39.31 -12.27
C GLU A 368 8.22 -38.07 -12.71
N GLY A 369 7.82 -36.89 -12.22
CA GLY A 369 8.48 -35.59 -12.44
C GLY A 369 8.25 -34.95 -13.82
N LEU A 370 8.21 -35.73 -14.90
CA LEU A 370 7.85 -35.29 -16.26
C LEU A 370 6.59 -36.00 -16.74
N CYS A 371 5.74 -35.35 -17.55
CA CYS A 371 4.62 -36.01 -18.18
C CYS A 371 5.06 -36.83 -19.42
N SER A 372 4.25 -37.80 -19.84
CA SER A 372 4.53 -38.66 -20.99
C SER A 372 4.76 -37.87 -22.28
N SER A 373 3.98 -36.81 -22.52
CA SER A 373 4.12 -35.93 -23.68
C SER A 373 5.46 -35.19 -23.71
N CYS A 374 5.91 -34.65 -22.57
CA CYS A 374 7.20 -33.95 -22.48
C CYS A 374 8.39 -34.92 -22.61
N ARG A 375 8.28 -36.15 -22.10
CA ARG A 375 9.30 -37.18 -22.31
C ARG A 375 9.52 -37.54 -23.77
N GLY A 376 8.48 -37.42 -24.60
CA GLY A 376 8.58 -37.63 -26.05
C GLY A 376 9.47 -36.62 -26.79
N ASN A 377 9.83 -35.48 -26.17
CA ASN A 377 10.68 -34.46 -26.78
C ASN A 377 11.87 -34.08 -25.87
N PRO A 378 12.92 -34.93 -25.79
CA PRO A 378 14.05 -34.73 -24.89
C PRO A 378 14.87 -33.46 -25.20
N GLN A 379 14.91 -33.01 -26.47
CA GLN A 379 15.64 -31.79 -26.85
C GLN A 379 14.97 -30.53 -26.29
N LEU A 380 13.63 -30.46 -26.39
CA LEU A 380 12.85 -29.38 -25.78
C LEU A 380 13.02 -29.41 -24.26
N VAL A 381 12.96 -30.60 -23.64
CA VAL A 381 13.12 -30.75 -22.19
C VAL A 381 14.48 -30.23 -21.74
N ALA A 382 15.55 -30.67 -22.40
CA ALA A 382 16.90 -30.24 -22.07
C ALA A 382 17.05 -28.72 -22.17
N THR A 383 16.57 -28.10 -23.25
CA THR A 383 16.71 -26.66 -23.47
C THR A 383 15.93 -25.84 -22.44
N VAL A 384 14.71 -26.25 -22.12
CA VAL A 384 13.86 -25.56 -21.13
C VAL A 384 14.44 -25.71 -19.72
N LEU A 385 14.83 -26.92 -19.33
CA LEU A 385 15.42 -27.17 -18.00
C LEU A 385 16.77 -26.46 -17.85
N SER A 386 17.67 -26.52 -18.84
CA SER A 386 18.95 -25.80 -18.81
C SER A 386 18.74 -24.29 -18.70
N ARG A 387 17.76 -23.73 -19.42
CA ARG A 387 17.40 -22.31 -19.28
C ARG A 387 16.87 -21.98 -17.88
N GLN A 388 15.96 -22.80 -17.34
CA GLN A 388 15.42 -22.59 -15.99
C GLN A 388 16.54 -22.65 -14.93
N ILE A 389 17.45 -23.61 -15.03
CA ILE A 389 18.62 -23.72 -14.14
C ILE A 389 19.48 -22.45 -14.24
N HIS A 390 19.83 -22.04 -15.46
CA HIS A 390 20.62 -20.83 -15.69
C HIS A 390 19.94 -19.56 -15.13
N ASP A 391 18.64 -19.40 -15.35
CA ASP A 391 17.86 -18.26 -14.87
C ASP A 391 17.86 -18.19 -13.33
N ILE A 392 17.73 -19.34 -12.65
CA ILE A 392 17.78 -19.45 -11.18
C ILE A 392 19.17 -19.11 -10.65
N GLU A 393 20.23 -19.69 -11.24
CA GLU A 393 21.62 -19.43 -10.84
C GLU A 393 22.01 -17.97 -11.06
N SER A 394 21.69 -17.42 -12.24
CA SER A 394 21.98 -16.04 -12.60
C SER A 394 21.24 -15.05 -11.67
N ALA A 395 19.97 -15.31 -11.36
CA ALA A 395 19.20 -14.51 -10.42
C ALA A 395 19.78 -14.57 -9.00
N HIS A 396 20.18 -15.75 -8.53
CA HIS A 396 20.82 -15.90 -7.23
C HIS A 396 22.16 -15.16 -7.18
N HIS A 397 23.04 -15.38 -8.17
CA HIS A 397 24.34 -14.73 -8.26
C HIS A 397 24.22 -13.20 -8.27
N SER A 398 23.33 -12.66 -9.12
CA SER A 398 23.10 -11.22 -9.23
C SER A 398 22.68 -10.59 -7.89
N VAL A 399 21.77 -11.25 -7.16
CA VAL A 399 21.30 -10.76 -5.86
C VAL A 399 22.39 -10.87 -4.79
N THR A 400 23.17 -11.95 -4.80
CA THR A 400 24.31 -12.14 -3.88
C THR A 400 25.39 -11.09 -4.12
N MET A 401 25.72 -10.77 -5.38
CA MET A 401 26.68 -9.71 -5.71
C MET A 401 26.21 -8.32 -5.27
N LEU A 402 24.91 -8.02 -5.41
CA LEU A 402 24.34 -6.78 -4.87
C LEU A 402 24.49 -6.68 -3.35
N CYS A 403 24.26 -7.78 -2.64
CA CYS A 403 24.44 -7.85 -1.20
C CYS A 403 25.90 -7.62 -0.80
N HIS A 404 26.86 -8.30 -1.45
CA HIS A 404 28.29 -8.13 -1.20
C HIS A 404 28.79 -6.71 -1.50
N SER A 405 28.29 -6.09 -2.57
CA SER A 405 28.57 -4.68 -2.88
C SER A 405 28.07 -3.74 -1.78
N CYS A 406 26.86 -4.00 -1.25
CA CYS A 406 26.27 -3.22 -0.17
C CYS A 406 27.05 -3.34 1.14
N THR A 407 27.50 -4.53 1.51
CA THR A 407 28.27 -4.77 2.75
C THR A 407 29.76 -4.54 2.60
N ARG A 408 30.24 -4.33 1.36
CA ARG A 408 31.67 -4.29 1.01
C ARG A 408 32.42 -5.52 1.52
N THR A 409 31.76 -6.67 1.46
CA THR A 409 32.38 -7.94 1.84
C THR A 409 33.31 -8.40 0.72
N PRO A 410 34.62 -8.60 0.98
CA PRO A 410 35.60 -8.85 -0.06
C PRO A 410 35.54 -10.28 -0.63
N ASP A 411 34.99 -11.24 0.13
CA ASP A 411 34.92 -12.65 -0.27
C ASP A 411 33.47 -13.07 -0.55
N PRO A 412 33.13 -13.41 -1.82
CA PRO A 412 31.81 -13.89 -2.19
C PRO A 412 31.39 -15.20 -1.51
N SER A 413 32.36 -15.98 -1.00
CA SER A 413 32.13 -17.28 -0.35
C SER A 413 31.57 -17.15 1.07
N ILE A 414 31.70 -15.98 1.70
CA ILE A 414 31.17 -15.74 3.04
C ILE A 414 29.64 -15.61 2.97
N PRO A 415 28.87 -16.44 3.70
CA PRO A 415 27.42 -16.35 3.69
C PRO A 415 26.95 -15.01 4.28
N HIS A 416 26.19 -14.25 3.49
CA HIS A 416 25.73 -12.93 3.89
C HIS A 416 24.66 -13.02 5.00
N GLN A 417 24.87 -12.36 6.13
CA GLN A 417 24.01 -12.47 7.32
C GLN A 417 23.03 -11.30 7.53
N CYS A 418 22.96 -10.32 6.63
CA CYS A 418 22.05 -9.18 6.80
C CYS A 418 20.59 -9.63 6.95
N VAL A 419 19.89 -9.04 7.92
CA VAL A 419 18.46 -9.29 8.24
C VAL A 419 17.61 -8.03 8.17
N SER A 420 18.06 -7.01 7.42
CA SER A 420 17.34 -5.74 7.29
C SER A 420 15.99 -5.92 6.59
N LEU A 421 14.90 -5.88 7.35
CA LEU A 421 13.53 -6.06 6.86
C LEU A 421 13.05 -4.91 5.95
N ASP A 422 13.70 -3.75 6.03
CA ASP A 422 13.41 -2.59 5.17
C ASP A 422 14.07 -2.71 3.79
N CYS A 423 15.05 -3.60 3.64
CA CYS A 423 15.73 -3.83 2.38
C CYS A 423 14.90 -4.75 1.46
N PRO A 424 14.46 -4.29 0.26
CA PRO A 424 13.73 -5.15 -0.67
C PRO A 424 14.58 -6.33 -1.18
N VAL A 425 15.92 -6.18 -1.17
CA VAL A 425 16.85 -7.21 -1.63
C VAL A 425 16.88 -8.41 -0.68
N LEU A 426 16.60 -8.23 0.62
CA LEU A 426 16.53 -9.33 1.58
C LEU A 426 15.54 -10.41 1.13
N TYR A 427 14.31 -10.00 0.80
CA TYR A 427 13.26 -10.93 0.41
C TYR A 427 13.55 -11.60 -0.92
N ARG A 428 14.13 -10.87 -1.88
CA ARG A 428 14.58 -11.45 -3.16
C ARG A 428 15.66 -12.51 -2.94
N ARG A 429 16.64 -12.22 -2.07
CA ARG A 429 17.73 -13.14 -1.75
C ARG A 429 17.22 -14.42 -1.09
N LEU A 430 16.30 -14.31 -0.15
CA LEU A 430 15.70 -15.48 0.50
C LEU A 430 14.91 -16.30 -0.52
N HIS A 431 14.14 -15.65 -1.40
CA HIS A 431 13.41 -16.33 -2.45
C HIS A 431 14.32 -17.03 -3.46
N THR A 432 15.38 -16.38 -3.95
CA THR A 432 16.33 -17.00 -4.88
C THR A 432 17.10 -18.13 -4.21
N HIS A 433 17.47 -17.99 -2.92
CA HIS A 433 18.10 -19.06 -2.15
C HIS A 433 17.18 -20.29 -2.02
N HIS A 434 15.90 -20.10 -1.68
CA HIS A 434 14.95 -21.22 -1.65
C HIS A 434 14.72 -21.85 -3.03
N THR A 435 14.70 -21.03 -4.08
CA THR A 435 14.56 -21.54 -5.46
C THR A 435 15.82 -22.33 -5.88
N LEU A 436 17.00 -21.90 -5.45
CA LEU A 436 18.26 -22.61 -5.67
C LEU A 436 18.24 -24.02 -5.06
N GLN A 437 17.58 -24.21 -3.91
CA GLN A 437 17.39 -25.54 -3.31
C GLN A 437 16.57 -26.51 -4.18
N THR A 438 15.87 -26.02 -5.21
CA THR A 438 15.13 -26.87 -6.17
C THR A 438 16.01 -27.34 -7.35
N LEU A 439 17.18 -26.74 -7.56
CA LEU A 439 18.09 -27.08 -8.66
C LEU A 439 18.47 -28.56 -8.71
N PRO A 440 18.81 -29.25 -7.60
CA PRO A 440 19.19 -30.66 -7.66
C PRO A 440 18.10 -31.56 -8.29
N ASN A 441 16.82 -31.21 -8.11
CA ASN A 441 15.72 -31.94 -8.73
C ASN A 441 15.64 -31.68 -10.23
N LEU A 442 15.82 -30.43 -10.66
CA LEU A 442 15.83 -30.05 -12.08
C LEU A 442 17.04 -30.66 -12.82
N THR A 443 18.21 -30.66 -12.18
CA THR A 443 19.43 -31.27 -12.72
C THR A 443 19.26 -32.79 -12.86
N ARG A 444 18.70 -33.47 -11.86
CA ARG A 444 18.39 -34.92 -11.98
C ARG A 444 17.45 -35.20 -13.15
N LEU A 445 16.38 -34.40 -13.33
CA LEU A 445 15.46 -34.57 -14.46
C LEU A 445 16.16 -34.34 -15.80
N LEU A 446 17.08 -33.38 -15.87
CA LEU A 446 17.90 -33.12 -17.05
C LEU A 446 18.82 -34.31 -17.36
N ASP A 447 19.54 -34.83 -16.36
CA ASP A 447 20.47 -35.96 -16.50
C ASP A 447 19.75 -37.24 -16.96
N HIS A 448 18.56 -37.52 -16.43
CA HIS A 448 17.75 -38.65 -16.87
C HIS A 448 17.30 -38.55 -18.34
N THR A 449 17.09 -37.33 -18.85
CA THR A 449 16.72 -37.14 -20.26
C THR A 449 17.91 -37.24 -21.22
N THR A 450 19.12 -36.90 -20.79
CA THR A 450 20.34 -36.98 -21.61
C THR A 450 20.93 -38.39 -21.64
N LEU A 451 20.86 -39.14 -20.52
CA LEU A 451 21.38 -40.52 -20.41
C LEU A 451 20.52 -41.57 -21.13
N SER A 452 19.27 -41.27 -21.49
CA SER A 452 18.41 -42.18 -22.26
C SER A 452 18.81 -42.35 -23.74
N LYS A 453 19.89 -41.67 -24.18
CA LYS A 453 20.40 -41.69 -25.57
C LYS A 453 21.91 -41.91 -25.66
N SER A 454 22.50 -42.76 -24.81
CA SER A 454 23.78 -43.37 -25.13
C SER A 454 23.52 -44.80 -25.64
N PRO A 455 23.65 -45.09 -26.96
CA PRO A 455 23.61 -46.45 -27.48
C PRO A 455 24.77 -47.31 -26.93
#